data_AF-A0A4P8XWK1-F1
#
_entry.id   AF-A0A4P8XWK1-F1
#
_cell.length_a   1.000
_cell.length_b   1.000
_cell.length_c   1.000
_cell.angle_alpha   90.00
_cell.angle_beta   90.00
_cell.angle_gamma   90.00
#
_symmetry.space_group_name_H-M   'P 1'
#
loop_
_entity.id
_entity.type
_entity.pdbx_description
1 polymer ?
#
loop_
_entity_poly.entity_id
_entity_poly.type
_entity_poly.pdbx_seq_one_letter_code
_entity_poly.pdbx_strand_id
1 'polypeptide(L)'
;MGINEVAKKFLLLSGVDESELSKYLPLIRESIAYVKSILKEEVDVKENSALLTSACGTYAYYKWSLFYSQSDVSYFKAGDLTVSKSSESKVTERAYSLWKESLKEIARFTKSSDFYFKGVSV
;
A
#
# COMPACT_ATOMS: atom_id res chain seq x y z
N MET A 1 3.21 10.73 11.01
CA MET A 1 2.54 10.42 9.73
C MET A 1 1.23 11.20 9.65
N GLY A 2 1.10 12.10 8.68
CA GLY A 2 -0.13 12.84 8.42
C GLY A 2 -0.92 12.21 7.28
N ILE A 3 -2.24 12.40 7.28
CA ILE A 3 -3.13 11.81 6.26
C ILE A 3 -2.83 12.33 4.86
N ASN A 4 -2.44 13.61 4.73
CA ASN A 4 -2.18 14.26 3.46
C ASN A 4 -0.92 13.70 2.78
N GLU A 5 0.12 13.43 3.54
CA GLU A 5 1.39 12.88 3.06
C GLU A 5 1.22 11.43 2.61
N VAL A 6 0.44 10.65 3.37
CA VAL A 6 0.09 9.28 2.98
C VAL A 6 -0.80 9.27 1.74
N ALA A 7 -1.76 10.19 1.63
CA ALA A 7 -2.59 10.36 0.44
C ALA A 7 -1.76 10.69 -0.80
N LYS A 8 -0.80 11.63 -0.71
CA LYS A 8 0.13 11.94 -1.81
C LYS A 8 0.94 10.72 -2.25
N LYS A 9 1.48 9.95 -1.29
CA LYS A 9 2.21 8.71 -1.59
C LYS A 9 1.31 7.67 -2.27
N PHE A 10 0.06 7.55 -1.82
CA PHE A 10 -0.93 6.65 -2.42
C PHE A 10 -1.26 7.05 -3.87
N LEU A 11 -1.56 8.32 -4.14
CA LEU A 11 -1.87 8.81 -5.50
C LEU A 11 -0.68 8.58 -6.44
N LEU A 12 0.54 8.87 -5.97
CA LEU A 12 1.77 8.63 -6.74
C LEU A 12 1.93 7.16 -7.16
N LEU A 13 1.56 6.21 -6.29
CA LEU A 13 1.73 4.77 -6.56
C LEU A 13 0.56 4.17 -7.37
N SER A 14 -0.66 4.62 -7.09
CA SER A 14 -1.89 4.09 -7.71
C SER A 14 -2.20 4.70 -9.07
N GLY A 15 -1.75 5.92 -9.34
CA GLY A 15 -2.17 6.67 -10.52
C GLY A 15 -3.63 7.14 -10.48
N VAL A 16 -4.30 7.00 -9.32
CA VAL A 16 -5.66 7.53 -9.09
C VAL A 16 -5.63 9.05 -9.23
N ASP A 17 -6.65 9.60 -9.87
CA ASP A 17 -6.80 11.05 -10.00
C ASP A 17 -7.09 11.71 -8.64
N GLU A 18 -6.56 12.91 -8.42
CA GLU A 18 -6.74 13.62 -7.16
C GLU A 18 -8.22 13.90 -6.85
N SER A 19 -9.06 14.09 -7.87
CA SER A 19 -10.51 14.27 -7.70
C SER A 19 -11.21 13.04 -7.10
N GLU A 20 -10.63 11.86 -7.26
CA GLU A 20 -11.16 10.60 -6.73
C GLU A 20 -10.61 10.26 -5.33
N LEU A 21 -9.64 11.03 -4.81
CA LEU A 21 -8.99 10.75 -3.53
C LEU A 21 -9.98 10.55 -2.39
N SER A 22 -11.09 11.30 -2.39
CA SER A 22 -12.15 11.23 -1.37
C SER A 22 -12.71 9.80 -1.20
N LYS A 23 -12.80 9.03 -2.29
CA LYS A 23 -13.27 7.63 -2.30
C LYS A 23 -12.33 6.70 -1.53
N TYR A 24 -11.04 7.03 -1.50
CA TYR A 24 -9.98 6.20 -0.93
C TYR A 24 -9.49 6.67 0.45
N LEU A 25 -10.01 7.79 0.98
CA LEU A 25 -9.66 8.24 2.33
C LEU A 25 -9.94 7.21 3.43
N PRO A 26 -11.05 6.44 3.42
CA PRO A 26 -11.25 5.36 4.39
C PRO A 26 -10.12 4.32 4.34
N LEU A 27 -9.74 3.90 3.14
CA LEU A 27 -8.64 2.96 2.91
C LEU A 27 -7.31 3.49 3.45
N ILE A 28 -7.00 4.76 3.17
CA ILE A 28 -5.79 5.44 3.66
C ILE A 28 -5.76 5.49 5.20
N ARG A 29 -6.90 5.81 5.83
CA ARG A 29 -7.03 5.85 7.30
C ARG A 29 -6.82 4.48 7.92
N GLU A 30 -7.40 3.43 7.33
CA GLU A 30 -7.18 2.05 7.76
C GLU A 30 -5.70 1.65 7.65
N SER A 31 -5.04 2.03 6.56
CA SER A 31 -3.61 1.74 6.38
C SER A 31 -2.74 2.44 7.43
N ILE A 32 -3.05 3.69 7.77
CA ILE A 32 -2.40 4.42 8.87
C ILE A 32 -2.63 3.71 10.20
N ALA A 33 -3.87 3.30 10.49
CA ALA A 33 -4.21 2.61 11.73
C ALA A 33 -3.48 1.25 11.85
N TYR A 34 -3.42 0.49 10.75
CA TYR A 34 -2.69 -0.77 10.71
C TYR A 34 -1.20 -0.58 10.98
N VAL A 35 -0.53 0.33 10.26
CA VAL A 35 0.90 0.57 10.49
C VAL A 35 1.14 1.00 11.94
N LYS A 36 0.32 1.90 12.50
CA LYS A 36 0.43 2.27 13.92
C LYS A 36 0.26 1.09 14.88
N SER A 37 -0.63 0.15 14.58
CA SER A 37 -0.89 -1.01 15.46
C SER A 37 0.31 -1.95 15.60
N ILE A 38 1.16 -2.02 14.55
CA ILE A 38 2.35 -2.87 14.53
C ILE A 38 3.61 -2.16 15.03
N LEU A 39 3.58 -0.84 15.29
CA LEU A 39 4.72 -0.10 15.84
C LEU A 39 4.88 -0.35 17.34
N LYS A 40 6.12 -0.36 17.82
CA LYS A 40 6.44 -0.27 19.25
C LYS A 40 5.94 1.09 19.80
N GLU A 41 5.65 1.13 21.10
CA GLU A 41 5.02 2.30 21.73
C GLU A 41 5.99 3.50 21.79
N GLU A 42 7.28 3.23 21.90
CA GLU A 42 8.36 4.22 22.04
C GLU A 42 8.83 4.84 20.71
N VAL A 43 8.22 4.51 19.58
CA VAL A 43 8.64 5.02 18.27
C VAL A 43 8.31 6.51 18.14
N ASP A 44 9.33 7.35 17.91
CA ASP A 44 9.09 8.74 17.53
C ASP A 44 8.52 8.81 16.10
N VAL A 45 7.21 9.02 16.03
CA VAL A 45 6.46 9.10 14.76
C VAL A 45 6.77 10.37 13.96
N LYS A 46 7.25 11.44 14.60
CA LYS A 46 7.62 12.69 13.91
C LYS A 46 9.00 12.56 13.27
N GLU A 47 9.98 12.08 14.04
CA GLU A 47 11.34 11.84 13.55
C GLU A 47 11.35 10.83 12.41
N ASN A 48 10.55 9.77 12.51
CA ASN A 48 10.48 8.70 11.50
C ASN A 48 9.35 8.89 10.48
N SER A 49 8.83 10.10 10.35
CA SER A 49 7.64 10.40 9.56
C SER A 49 7.74 10.00 8.10
N ALA A 50 8.91 10.14 7.46
CA ALA A 50 9.13 9.77 6.05
C ALA A 50 8.99 8.25 5.83
N LEU A 51 9.70 7.44 6.61
CA LEU A 51 9.66 5.96 6.51
C LEU A 51 8.26 5.43 6.83
N LEU A 52 7.64 5.96 7.89
CA LEU A 52 6.29 5.57 8.29
C LEU A 52 5.23 5.98 7.25
N THR A 53 5.39 7.14 6.62
CA THR A 53 4.53 7.58 5.51
C THR A 53 4.68 6.67 4.30
N SER A 54 5.91 6.25 3.98
CA SER A 54 6.17 5.30 2.90
C SER A 54 5.47 3.97 3.16
N ALA A 55 5.61 3.40 4.37
CA ALA A 55 4.96 2.16 4.77
C ALA A 55 3.42 2.25 4.71
N CYS A 56 2.83 3.36 5.16
CA CYS A 56 1.38 3.56 5.08
C CYS A 56 0.91 3.67 3.61
N GLY A 57 1.63 4.43 2.79
CA GLY A 57 1.26 4.66 1.39
C GLY A 57 1.39 3.40 0.53
N THR A 58 2.45 2.62 0.71
CA THR A 58 2.63 1.33 0.01
C THR A 58 1.63 0.29 0.48
N TYR A 59 1.25 0.29 1.76
CA TYR A 59 0.18 -0.58 2.26
C TYR A 59 -1.20 -0.19 1.72
N ALA A 60 -1.52 1.11 1.65
CA ALA A 60 -2.75 1.60 1.03
C ALA A 60 -2.81 1.22 -0.45
N TYR A 61 -1.70 1.38 -1.18
CA TYR A 61 -1.59 0.97 -2.58
C TYR A 61 -1.78 -0.54 -2.76
N TYR A 62 -1.18 -1.36 -1.90
CA TYR A 62 -1.37 -2.81 -1.91
C TYR A 62 -2.83 -3.20 -1.64
N LYS A 63 -3.48 -2.61 -0.64
CA LYS A 63 -4.90 -2.87 -0.41
C LYS A 63 -5.76 -2.44 -1.59
N TRP A 64 -5.48 -1.29 -2.18
CA TRP A 64 -6.18 -0.81 -3.36
C TRP A 64 -6.03 -1.78 -4.55
N SER A 65 -4.83 -2.31 -4.81
CA SER A 65 -4.61 -3.24 -5.92
C SER A 65 -5.34 -4.58 -5.74
N LEU A 66 -5.52 -5.03 -4.48
CA LEU A 66 -6.37 -6.18 -4.17
C LEU A 66 -7.85 -5.95 -4.54
N PHE A 67 -8.37 -4.73 -4.37
CA PHE A 67 -9.74 -4.41 -4.79
C PHE A 67 -9.83 -4.14 -6.28
N TYR A 68 -8.83 -3.47 -6.86
CA TYR A 68 -8.77 -3.17 -8.30
C TYR A 68 -8.79 -4.45 -9.14
N SER A 69 -8.04 -5.48 -8.72
CA SER A 69 -8.04 -6.79 -9.37
C SER A 69 -9.35 -7.59 -9.21
N GLN A 70 -10.25 -7.18 -8.31
CA GLN A 70 -11.57 -7.81 -8.13
C GLN A 70 -12.70 -7.08 -8.88
N SER A 71 -12.56 -5.78 -9.13
CA SER A 71 -13.60 -4.95 -9.76
C SER A 71 -13.82 -5.20 -11.26
N ASP A 72 -12.90 -5.87 -11.96
CA ASP A 72 -12.99 -6.12 -13.42
C ASP A 72 -13.56 -7.50 -13.81
N VAL A 73 -14.22 -8.22 -12.89
CA VAL A 73 -15.00 -9.41 -13.26
C VAL A 73 -16.21 -9.06 -14.15
N SER A 74 -16.51 -7.78 -14.40
CA SER A 74 -17.67 -7.36 -15.21
C SER A 74 -17.45 -6.01 -15.92
N TYR A 75 -17.30 -6.04 -17.25
CA TYR A 75 -17.33 -4.93 -18.24
C TYR A 75 -16.06 -4.04 -18.31
N PHE A 76 -15.46 -3.73 -19.47
CA PHE A 76 -16.10 -3.22 -20.70
C PHE A 76 -15.18 -3.40 -21.94
N LYS A 77 -15.69 -4.00 -23.02
CA LYS A 77 -15.08 -3.94 -24.36
C LYS A 77 -15.34 -2.56 -24.97
N ALA A 78 -14.28 -1.81 -25.25
CA ALA A 78 -14.30 -0.74 -26.27
C ALA A 78 -12.91 -0.67 -26.92
N GLY A 79 -12.81 -1.12 -28.17
CA GLY A 79 -11.68 -0.90 -29.09
C GLY A 79 -10.28 -1.25 -28.56
N ASP A 80 -9.85 -2.50 -28.77
CA ASP A 80 -8.44 -2.91 -28.88
C ASP A 80 -7.48 -2.79 -27.68
N LEU A 81 -7.95 -2.70 -26.43
CA LEU A 81 -7.10 -2.99 -25.26
C LEU A 81 -7.71 -4.11 -24.42
N THR A 82 -7.35 -5.35 -24.76
CA THR A 82 -7.57 -6.49 -23.87
C THR A 82 -6.52 -6.41 -22.77
N VAL A 83 -6.84 -5.82 -21.62
CA VAL A 83 -5.97 -5.93 -20.44
C VAL A 83 -6.03 -7.39 -19.99
N SER A 84 -4.99 -8.16 -20.32
CA SER A 84 -4.92 -9.56 -19.92
C SER A 84 -4.80 -9.65 -18.39
N LYS A 85 -5.47 -10.63 -17.76
CA LYS A 85 -5.34 -10.97 -16.32
C LYS A 85 -3.88 -11.04 -15.81
N SER A 86 -2.92 -11.30 -16.71
CA SER A 86 -1.49 -11.31 -16.39
C SER A 86 -0.94 -9.95 -15.94
N SER A 87 -1.60 -8.84 -16.26
CA SER A 87 -1.20 -7.49 -15.85
C SER A 87 -1.70 -7.13 -14.45
N GLU A 88 -2.90 -7.57 -14.07
CA GLU A 88 -3.48 -7.33 -12.74
C GLU A 88 -2.72 -8.09 -11.64
N SER A 89 -2.35 -9.34 -11.92
CA SER A 89 -1.49 -10.12 -11.00
C SER A 89 -0.15 -9.41 -10.80
N LYS A 90 0.43 -8.85 -11.87
CA LYS A 90 1.68 -8.07 -11.80
C LYS A 90 1.54 -6.77 -10.99
N VAL A 91 0.41 -6.06 -11.07
CA VAL A 91 0.17 -4.86 -10.25
C VAL A 91 0.09 -5.23 -8.78
N THR A 92 -0.65 -6.28 -8.45
CA THR A 92 -0.78 -6.75 -7.05
C THR A 92 0.56 -7.25 -6.50
N GLU A 93 1.30 -8.04 -7.28
CA GLU A 93 2.64 -8.54 -6.92
C GLU A 93 3.65 -7.40 -6.71
N ARG A 94 3.63 -6.38 -7.59
CA ARG A 94 4.47 -5.18 -7.45
C ARG A 94 4.11 -4.38 -6.21
N ALA A 95 2.81 -4.14 -5.99
CA ALA A 95 2.33 -3.42 -4.82
C ALA A 95 2.71 -4.13 -3.52
N TYR A 96 2.56 -5.46 -3.49
CA TYR A 96 2.98 -6.29 -2.38
C TYR A 96 4.50 -6.17 -2.16
N SER A 97 5.30 -6.26 -3.22
CA SER A 97 6.77 -6.15 -3.13
C SER A 97 7.23 -4.80 -2.59
N LEU A 98 6.64 -3.69 -3.05
CA LEU A 98 6.91 -2.35 -2.52
C LEU A 98 6.52 -2.20 -1.06
N TRP A 99 5.39 -2.78 -0.65
CA TRP A 99 4.99 -2.79 0.75
C TRP A 99 5.99 -3.57 1.59
N LYS A 100 6.43 -4.75 1.15
CA LYS A 100 7.45 -5.55 1.84
C LYS A 100 8.77 -4.79 2.02
N GLU A 101 9.21 -4.04 1.01
CA GLU A 101 10.41 -3.21 1.10
C GLU A 101 10.24 -2.11 2.14
N SER A 102 9.14 -1.35 2.09
CA SER A 102 8.85 -0.33 3.10
C SER A 102 8.76 -0.92 4.52
N LEU A 103 8.29 -2.16 4.63
CA LEU A 103 8.16 -2.86 5.90
C LEU A 103 9.51 -3.25 6.49
N LYS A 104 10.47 -3.65 5.63
CA LYS A 104 11.86 -3.89 6.03
C LYS A 104 12.50 -2.61 6.56
N GLU A 105 12.24 -1.46 5.93
CA GLU A 105 12.77 -0.16 6.36
C GLU A 105 12.28 0.23 7.77
N ILE A 106 11.05 -0.15 8.12
CA ILE A 106 10.47 0.13 9.46
C ILE A 106 10.61 -1.03 10.43
N ALA A 107 11.27 -2.13 10.08
CA ALA A 107 11.29 -3.37 10.87
C ALA A 107 11.77 -3.15 12.31
N ARG A 108 12.79 -2.29 12.51
CA ARG A 108 13.33 -1.91 13.83
C ARG A 108 12.30 -1.25 14.75
N PHE A 109 11.25 -0.66 14.17
CA PHE A 109 10.15 0.01 14.87
C PHE A 109 8.96 -0.91 15.14
N THR A 110 8.95 -2.14 14.62
CA THR A 110 7.79 -3.03 14.75
C THR A 110 7.86 -3.90 16.00
N LYS A 111 6.69 -4.22 16.58
CA LYS A 111 6.56 -5.18 17.68
C LYS A 111 7.03 -6.55 17.18
N SER A 112 8.26 -6.91 17.52
CA SER A 112 8.91 -8.15 17.10
C SER A 112 8.19 -9.37 17.69
N SER A 113 7.27 -9.97 16.94
CA SER A 113 6.89 -11.39 17.12
C SER A 113 6.35 -12.08 15.87
N ASP A 114 5.68 -11.38 14.93
CA ASP A 114 5.01 -12.07 13.81
C ASP A 114 5.50 -11.69 12.39
N PHE A 115 6.51 -10.83 12.27
CA PHE A 115 7.01 -10.41 10.95
C PHE A 115 7.99 -11.42 10.32
N TYR A 116 7.53 -12.64 10.09
CA TYR A 116 8.26 -13.64 9.30
C TYR A 116 8.15 -13.32 7.80
N PHE A 117 9.04 -12.45 7.31
CA PHE A 117 9.43 -12.51 5.92
C PHE A 117 10.30 -13.75 5.72
N LYS A 118 9.68 -14.91 5.46
CA LYS A 118 10.38 -16.00 4.79
C LYS A 118 10.76 -15.49 3.40
N GLY A 119 11.97 -14.92 3.30
CA GLY A 119 12.65 -14.80 2.03
C GLY A 119 12.76 -16.22 1.48
N VAL A 120 12.10 -16.48 0.35
CA VAL A 120 12.42 -17.65 -0.43
C VAL A 120 13.79 -17.37 -1.02
N SER A 121 14.82 -17.96 -0.43
CA SER A 121 16.12 -18.12 -1.05
C SER A 121 15.90 -18.96 -2.30
N VAL A 122 16.15 -18.39 -3.48
CA VAL A 122 16.28 -19.14 -4.74
C VAL A 122 17.76 -19.43 -4.94
#